data_AF-A0A8T5FCV4-F1
#
_entry.id   AF-A0A8T5FCV4-F1
#
_cell.length_a   1.000
_cell.length_b   1.000
_cell.length_c   1.000
_cell.angle_alpha   90.00
_cell.angle_beta   90.00
_cell.angle_gamma   90.00
#
_symmetry.space_group_name_H-M   'P 1'
#
loop_
_entity.id
_entity.type
_entity.pdbx_description
1 polymer ?
#
loop_
_entity_poly.entity_id
_entity_poly.type
_entity_poly.pdbx_seq_one_letter_code
_entity_poly.pdbx_strand_id
1 'polypeptide(L)' 'MKDINDIMPKVPDMKWGALLNKKPTNKKIQELNNLLPHNGRWHTVYEEDDLSVIDGIPIIKKEKESMT' A
#
# COMPACT_ATOMS: atom_id res chain seq x y z
N MET A 1 14.94 12.06 9.00
CA MET A 1 13.51 11.96 8.62
C MET A 1 12.83 11.10 9.67
N LYS A 2 11.64 11.46 10.17
CA LYS A 2 10.93 10.64 11.17
C LYS A 2 10.23 9.47 10.46
N ASP A 3 10.15 8.30 11.11
CA ASP A 3 9.37 7.17 10.59
C ASP A 3 7.88 7.53 10.64
N ILE A 4 7.11 7.17 9.61
CA ILE A 4 5.67 7.40 9.56
C ILE A 4 4.93 6.76 10.75
N ASN A 5 5.45 5.63 11.25
CA ASN A 5 4.91 4.91 12.39
C ASN A 5 5.09 5.65 13.72
N ASP A 6 5.97 6.66 13.78
CA ASP A 6 6.14 7.52 14.95
C ASP A 6 5.11 8.67 14.98
N ILE A 7 4.47 8.97 13.84
CA ILE A 7 3.59 10.13 13.66
C ILE A 7 2.13 9.70 13.53
N MET A 8 1.88 8.63 12.78
CA MET A 8 0.52 8.18 12.50
C MET A 8 -0.17 7.59 13.73
N PRO A 9 -1.52 7.69 13.82
CA PRO A 9 -2.25 7.20 14.97
C PRO A 9 -2.07 5.69 15.14
N LYS A 10 -1.94 5.26 16.40
CA LYS A 10 -1.92 3.84 16.75
C LYS A 10 -3.36 3.37 16.92
N VAL A 11 -3.79 2.50 16.02
CA VAL A 11 -5.15 1.93 16.03
C VAL A 11 -5.08 0.52 16.61
N PRO A 12 -5.85 0.22 17.68
CA PRO A 12 -5.94 -1.15 18.22
C PRO A 12 -6.39 -2.15 17.15
N ASP A 13 -5.82 -3.34 17.17
CA ASP A 13 -6.14 -4.46 16.26
C ASP A 13 -6.00 -4.14 14.76
N MET A 14 -5.27 -3.08 14.41
CA MET A 14 -4.98 -2.73 13.02
C MET A 14 -4.11 -3.81 12.39
N LYS A 15 -4.52 -4.31 11.21
CA LYS A 15 -3.70 -5.22 10.41
C LYS A 15 -2.54 -4.47 9.76
N TRP A 16 -2.85 -3.38 9.10
CA TRP A 16 -1.90 -2.44 8.49
C TRP A 16 -2.63 -1.11 8.28
N GLY A 17 -1.88 -0.02 8.16
CA GLY A 17 -2.36 1.29 7.72
C GLY A 17 -1.62 1.71 6.45
N ALA A 18 -2.27 2.46 5.56
CA ALA A 18 -1.61 2.97 4.36
C ALA A 18 -1.92 4.45 4.16
N LEU A 19 -0.89 5.25 3.88
CA LEU A 19 -1.02 6.61 3.41
C LEU A 19 -0.88 6.60 1.88
N LEU A 20 -1.94 7.01 1.18
CA LEU A 20 -2.02 6.96 -0.28
C LEU A 20 -2.05 8.37 -0.91
N ASN A 21 -1.42 8.52 -2.07
CA ASN A 21 -1.51 9.74 -2.88
C ASN A 21 -2.82 9.85 -3.69
N LYS A 22 -3.45 8.71 -3.99
CA LYS A 22 -4.73 8.61 -4.70
C LYS A 22 -5.74 7.86 -3.84
N LYS A 23 -7.03 8.18 -3.99
CA LYS A 23 -8.09 7.46 -3.30
C LYS A 23 -8.10 5.99 -3.78
N PRO A 24 -7.96 5.00 -2.87
CA PRO A 24 -7.92 3.60 -3.29
C PRO A 24 -9.28 3.12 -3.79
N THR A 25 -9.24 2.18 -4.73
CA THR A 25 -10.41 1.38 -5.13
C THR A 25 -10.53 0.14 -4.24
N ASN A 26 -11.70 -0.51 -4.23
CA ASN A 26 -11.89 -1.77 -3.50
C ASN A 26 -10.90 -2.86 -3.95
N LYS A 27 -10.61 -2.92 -5.26
CA LYS A 27 -9.60 -3.83 -5.82
C LYS A 27 -8.22 -3.55 -5.22
N LYS A 28 -7.84 -2.27 -5.13
CA LYS A 28 -6.56 -1.89 -4.54
C LYS A 28 -6.47 -2.28 -3.06
N ILE A 29 -7.54 -2.09 -2.30
CA ILE A 29 -7.59 -2.51 -0.89
C ILE A 29 -7.37 -4.03 -0.76
N GLN A 30 -7.96 -4.83 -1.65
CA GLN A 30 -7.73 -6.28 -1.67
C GLN A 30 -6.29 -6.64 -2.03
N GLU A 31 -5.69 -5.96 -3.00
CA GLU A 31 -4.27 -6.14 -3.34
C GLU A 31 -3.36 -5.81 -2.15
N LEU A 32 -3.58 -4.66 -1.49
CA LEU A 32 -2.81 -4.25 -0.31
C LEU A 32 -2.99 -5.23 0.86
N ASN A 33 -4.20 -5.77 1.06
CA ASN A 33 -4.44 -6.82 2.06
C ASN A 33 -3.61 -8.10 1.81
N ASN A 34 -3.29 -8.41 0.56
CA ASN A 34 -2.47 -9.57 0.22
C ASN A 34 -0.96 -9.27 0.26
N LEU A 35 -0.58 -8.00 0.07
CA LEU A 35 0.82 -7.58 0.00
C LEU A 35 1.38 -7.15 1.36
N LEU A 36 0.60 -6.43 2.16
CA LEU A 36 1.08 -5.81 3.39
C LEU A 36 1.01 -6.80 4.56
N PRO A 37 2.07 -6.89 5.38
CA PRO A 37 2.07 -7.73 6.56
C PRO A 37 1.05 -7.24 7.59
N HIS A 38 0.36 -8.17 8.25
CA HIS A 38 -0.56 -7.86 9.33
C HIS A 38 0.19 -7.55 10.65
N ASN A 39 0.97 -6.47 10.68
CA ASN A 39 1.84 -6.10 11.79
C ASN A 39 1.43 -4.78 12.50
N GLY A 40 0.30 -4.19 12.11
CA GLY A 40 -0.21 -2.93 12.67
C GLY A 40 0.65 -1.72 12.35
N ARG A 41 1.49 -1.78 11.31
CA ARG A 41 2.31 -0.66 10.87
C ARG A 41 1.63 0.13 9.75
N TRP A 42 2.00 1.40 9.68
CA TRP A 42 1.70 2.30 8.59
C TRP A 42 2.74 2.16 7.49
N HIS A 43 2.24 2.13 6.26
CA HIS A 43 2.99 2.05 5.02
C HIS A 43 2.68 3.27 4.15
N THR A 44 3.65 3.70 3.36
CA THR A 44 3.44 4.72 2.32
C THR A 44 3.19 4.05 0.98
N VAL A 45 2.13 4.45 0.28
CA VAL A 45 1.77 3.88 -1.03
C VAL A 45 1.62 5.02 -2.04
N TYR A 46 2.50 5.07 -3.02
CA TYR A 46 2.44 6.04 -4.11
C TYR A 46 2.07 5.32 -5.40
N GLU A 47 0.93 5.69 -5.98
CA GLU A 47 0.47 5.12 -7.24
C GLU A 47 0.83 6.03 -8.41
N GLU A 48 1.67 5.51 -9.29
CA GLU A 48 1.91 6.01 -10.64
C GLU A 48 1.12 5.15 -11.64
N ASP A 49 1.18 5.51 -12.92
CA ASP A 49 0.37 4.86 -13.94
C ASP A 49 0.79 3.38 -14.10
N ASP A 50 2.08 3.12 -14.25
CA ASP A 50 2.61 1.77 -14.53
C ASP A 50 3.16 1.03 -13.30
N LEU A 51 3.40 1.73 -12.18
CA LEU A 51 3.95 1.14 -10.97
C LEU A 51 3.32 1.68 -9.69
N SER A 52 3.53 0.97 -8.59
CA SER A 52 3.21 1.44 -7.24
C SER A 52 4.46 1.42 -6.39
N VAL A 53 4.79 2.52 -5.73
CA VAL A 53 5.89 2.57 -4.76
C VAL A 53 5.34 2.33 -3.37
N ILE A 54 5.76 1.26 -2.70
CA ILE A 54 5.36 0.93 -1.32
C ILE A 54 6.59 1.02 -0.42
N ASP A 55 6.57 1.91 0.57
CA ASP A 55 7.73 2.19 1.45
C ASP A 55 9.04 2.46 0.70
N GLY A 56 8.94 3.14 -0.45
CA GLY A 56 10.08 3.42 -1.33
C GLY A 56 10.45 2.28 -2.27
N ILE A 57 9.81 1.12 -2.18
CA ILE A 57 10.05 -0.04 -3.04
C ILE A 57 9.09 -0.01 -4.24
N PRO A 58 9.58 0.09 -5.49
CA PRO A 58 8.73 0.04 -6.67
C PRO A 58 8.21 -1.37 -6.93
N ILE A 59 6.90 -1.47 -7.11
CA ILE A 59 6.13 -2.66 -7.47
C ILE A 59 5.54 -2.41 -8.86
N ILE A 60 6.13 -3.06 -9.87
CA ILE A 60 5.64 -2.98 -11.25
C ILE A 60 4.30 -3.71 -11.32
N LYS A 61 3.26 -3.04 -11.82
CA LYS A 61 1.98 -3.68 -12.11
C LYS A 61 2.23 -4.59 -13.32
N LYS A 62 2.34 -5.90 -13.11
CA LYS A 62 2.25 -6.83 -14.24
C LYS A 62 0.84 -6.67 -14.80
N GLU A 63 0.71 -6.08 -15.98
CA GLU A 63 -0.50 -6.23 -16.75
C GLU A 63 -0.74 -7.74 -16.88
N LYS A 64 -1.92 -8.20 -16.48
CA LYS A 64 -2.37 -9.50 -16.93
C LYS A 64 -2.48 -9.34 -18.44
N GLU A 65 -1.53 -9.89 -19.19
CA GLU A 65 -1.73 -10.17 -20.61
C GLU A 65 -3.12 -10.79 -20.71
N SER A 66 -4.05 -10.04 -21.30
CA SER A 66 -5.33 -10.58 -21.69
C SER A 66 -5.00 -11.55 -22.80
N MET A 67 -4.76 -12.81 -22.44
CA MET A 67 -4.72 -13.89 -23.41
C MET A 67 -6.10 -13.93 -24.07
N THR A 68 -6.02 -13.83 -25.39
CA THR A 68 -7.05 -13.72 -26.42
C THR A 68 -8.29 -14.57 -26.22
#